data_AF-A0A662U4L0-F1
#
_entry.id   AF-A0A662U4L0-F1
#
_cell.length_a   1.000
_cell.length_b   1.000
_cell.length_c   1.000
_cell.angle_alpha   90.00
_cell.angle_beta   90.00
_cell.angle_gamma   90.00
#
_symmetry.space_group_name_H-M   'P 1'
#
loop_
_entity.id
_entity.type
_entity.pdbx_description
1 polymer ?
#
loop_
_entity_poly.entity_id
_entity_poly.type
_entity_poly.pdbx_seq_one_letter_code
_entity_poly.pdbx_strand_id
1 'polypeptide(L)' 'MKAFEKLRNGLIKPFKIKEPVTLEVEFVNSVVPEVLEALAAIKRDGLRVKVTTENIVKAYRLLELFLVVAVGVSSITSK' A
#
# COMPACT_ATOMS: atom_id res chain seq x y z
N MET A 1 20.45 -5.83 -24.62
CA MET A 1 20.24 -6.78 -23.50
C MET A 1 21.04 -6.43 -22.23
N LYS A 2 21.37 -5.16 -21.97
CA LYS A 2 22.21 -4.76 -20.81
C LYS A 2 21.61 -5.13 -19.43
N ALA A 3 20.29 -5.12 -19.28
CA ALA A 3 19.63 -5.52 -18.03
C ALA A 3 19.79 -7.02 -17.74
N PHE A 4 19.64 -7.86 -18.76
CA PHE A 4 19.84 -9.30 -18.64
C PHE A 4 21.31 -9.66 -18.38
N GLU A 5 22.26 -8.96 -19.00
CA GLU A 5 23.69 -9.12 -18.70
C GLU A 5 23.99 -8.80 -17.24
N LYS A 6 23.45 -7.70 -16.71
CA LYS A 6 23.60 -7.34 -15.30
C LYS A 6 22.95 -8.35 -14.36
N LEU A 7 21.77 -8.88 -14.70
CA LEU A 7 21.11 -9.93 -13.92
C LEU A 7 21.94 -11.22 -13.92
N ARG A 8 22.37 -11.68 -15.11
CA ARG A 8 23.18 -12.90 -15.28
C ARG A 8 24.50 -12.81 -14.54
N ASN A 9 25.10 -11.62 -14.51
CA ASN A 9 26.36 -11.35 -13.83
C ASN A 9 26.18 -11.04 -12.33
N GLY A 10 24.97 -11.21 -11.76
CA GLY A 10 24.71 -11.02 -10.33
C GLY A 10 24.77 -9.56 -9.85
N LEU A 11 24.77 -8.60 -10.77
CA LEU A 11 24.85 -7.16 -10.47
C LEU A 11 23.48 -6.59 -10.05
N ILE A 12 22.38 -7.29 -10.35
CA ILE A 12 21.03 -6.95 -9.89
C ILE A 12 20.67 -7.90 -8.76
N LYS A 13 20.60 -7.38 -7.53
CA LYS A 13 20.22 -8.16 -6.35
C LYS A 13 18.70 -8.06 -6.13
N PRO A 14 18.03 -9.17 -5.73
CA PRO A 14 16.64 -9.10 -5.30
C PRO A 14 16.48 -8.11 -4.15
N PHE A 15 15.42 -7.31 -4.20
CA PHE A 15 15.03 -6.49 -3.07
C PHE A 15 14.51 -7.40 -1.96
N LYS A 16 15.19 -7.43 -0.82
CA LYS A 16 14.78 -8.18 0.38
C LYS A 16 14.28 -7.21 1.42
N ILE A 17 12.99 -7.29 1.74
CA ILE A 17 12.38 -6.48 2.79
C ILE A 17 12.58 -7.16 4.15
N LYS A 18 12.67 -6.36 5.22
CA LYS A 18 12.64 -6.87 6.60
C LYS A 18 11.18 -7.07 7.03
N GLU A 19 10.91 -8.16 7.71
CA GLU A 19 9.60 -8.48 8.27
C GLU A 19 9.59 -8.24 9.79
N PRO A 20 8.48 -7.76 10.38
CA PRO A 20 7.20 -7.45 9.75
C PRO A 20 7.25 -6.18 8.89
N VAL A 21 6.36 -6.08 7.90
CA VAL A 21 6.30 -4.95 6.96
C VAL A 21 5.32 -3.91 7.47
N THR A 22 5.78 -2.67 7.59
CA THR A 22 4.91 -1.51 7.85
C THR A 22 4.50 -0.89 6.53
N LEU A 23 3.20 -0.95 6.22
CA LEU A 23 2.58 -0.25 5.12
C LEU A 23 2.13 1.13 5.60
N GLU A 24 2.55 2.17 4.89
CA GLU A 24 2.15 3.55 5.14
C GLU A 24 1.64 4.14 3.82
N VAL A 25 0.41 4.63 3.82
CA VAL A 25 -0.25 5.19 2.63
C VAL A 25 -0.82 6.55 2.98
N GLU A 26 -0.47 7.55 2.18
CA GLU A 26 -0.95 8.92 2.32
C GLU A 26 -1.94 9.23 1.19
N PHE A 27 -3.10 9.76 1.56
CA PHE A 27 -4.18 10.08 0.63
C PHE A 27 -4.25 11.59 0.38
N VAL A 28 -4.79 11.97 -0.77
CA VAL A 28 -4.93 13.39 -1.16
C VAL A 28 -6.11 14.11 -0.48
N ASN A 29 -7.05 13.36 0.08
CA ASN A 29 -8.19 13.88 0.84
C ASN A 29 -8.51 12.96 2.03
N SER A 30 -9.30 13.48 2.98
CA SER A 30 -9.59 12.80 4.24
C SER A 30 -10.67 11.73 4.16
N VAL A 31 -11.49 11.72 3.11
CA VAL A 31 -12.68 10.85 3.03
C VAL A 31 -12.28 9.38 2.94
N VAL A 32 -11.29 9.05 2.12
CA VAL A 32 -10.79 7.67 1.98
C VAL A 32 -10.19 7.13 3.28
N PRO A 33 -9.21 7.80 3.93
CA PRO A 33 -8.64 7.29 5.19
C PRO A 33 -9.66 7.23 6.33
N GLU A 34 -10.68 8.09 6.36
CA GLU A 34 -11.79 8.01 7.31
C GLU A 34 -12.63 6.74 7.11
N VAL A 35 -13.00 6.43 5.86
CA VAL A 35 -13.72 5.20 5.54
C VAL A 35 -12.88 3.95 5.88
N LEU A 36 -11.57 3.97 5.61
CA LEU A 36 -10.68 2.85 5.93
C LEU A 36 -10.54 2.62 7.44
N GLU A 37 -10.45 3.69 8.22
CA GLU A 37 -10.45 3.61 9.69
C GLU A 37 -11.72 2.92 10.21
N ALA A 38 -12.89 3.30 9.67
CA ALA A 38 -14.17 2.72 10.05
C ALA A 38 -14.36 1.26 9.62
N LEU A 39 -13.97 0.92 8.38
CA LEU A 39 -14.23 -0.42 7.80
C LEU A 39 -13.27 -1.51 8.32
N ALA A 40 -12.02 -1.15 8.56
CA ALA A 40 -10.96 -2.12 8.78
C ALA A 40 -10.24 -1.96 10.13
N ALA A 41 -10.76 -1.11 11.02
CA ALA A 41 -10.15 -0.78 12.32
C ALA A 41 -8.68 -0.36 12.18
N ILE A 42 -8.37 0.33 11.09
CA ILE A 42 -7.02 0.77 10.76
C ILE A 42 -6.74 2.10 11.43
N LYS A 43 -5.57 2.23 12.07
CA LYS A 43 -5.14 3.52 12.63
C LYS A 43 -4.79 4.49 11.51
N ARG A 44 -5.32 5.71 11.60
CA ARG A 44 -4.92 6.85 10.77
C ARG A 44 -4.28 7.98 11.57
N ASP A 45 -3.46 8.76 10.89
CA ASP A 45 -2.89 10.02 11.33
C ASP A 45 -3.13 11.07 10.23
N GLY A 46 -4.13 11.92 10.43
CA GLY A 46 -4.58 12.87 9.41
C GLY A 46 -5.01 12.17 8.11
N LEU A 47 -4.24 12.40 7.04
CA LEU A 47 -4.43 11.84 5.69
C LEU A 47 -3.73 10.50 5.49
N ARG A 48 -3.04 9.99 6.51
CA ARG A 48 -2.15 8.86 6.39
C ARG A 48 -2.68 7.67 7.17
N VAL A 49 -2.58 6.51 6.56
CA VAL A 49 -2.96 5.23 7.15
C VAL A 49 -1.69 4.41 7.37
N LYS A 50 -1.57 3.79 8.55
CA LYS A 50 -0.42 2.96 8.91
C LYS A 50 -0.84 1.59 9.45
N VAL A 51 -0.33 0.53 8.84
CA VAL A 51 -0.64 -0.86 9.23
C VAL A 51 0.63 -1.70 9.24
N THR A 52 0.84 -2.48 10.30
CA THR A 52 1.88 -3.51 10.35
C THR A 52 1.32 -4.84 9.88
N THR A 53 2.04 -5.50 8.99
CA THR A 53 1.66 -6.76 8.35
C THR A 53 2.79 -7.78 8.48
N GLU A 54 2.44 -9.07 8.46
CA GLU A 54 3.44 -10.13 8.66
C GLU A 54 4.47 -10.18 7.53
N ASN A 55 4.06 -9.89 6.29
CA ASN A 55 4.93 -9.98 5.12
C ASN A 55 4.44 -9.06 4.00
N ILE A 56 5.31 -8.88 3.00
CA ILE A 56 5.06 -7.99 1.86
C ILE A 56 3.81 -8.38 1.05
N VAL A 57 3.49 -9.67 0.97
CA VAL A 57 2.30 -10.15 0.24
C VAL A 57 1.01 -9.67 0.92
N LYS A 58 0.94 -9.75 2.25
CA LYS A 58 -0.20 -9.20 3.02
C LYS A 58 -0.27 -7.67 2.92
N ALA A 59 0.87 -6.97 2.92
CA ALA A 59 0.90 -5.53 2.70
C ALA A 59 0.30 -5.14 1.34
N TYR A 60 0.68 -5.82 0.25
CA TYR A 60 0.12 -5.54 -1.08
C TYR A 60 -1.38 -5.82 -1.17
N ARG A 61 -1.87 -6.90 -0.55
CA ARG A 61 -3.31 -7.18 -0.50
C ARG A 61 -4.10 -6.09 0.22
N LEU A 62 -3.56 -5.53 1.31
CA LEU A 62 -4.19 -4.40 2.00
C LEU A 62 -4.12 -3.12 1.15
N LEU A 63 -3.01 -2.89 0.45
CA LEU A 63 -2.91 -1.78 -0.49
C LEU A 63 -3.97 -1.89 -1.61
N GLU A 64 -4.18 -3.08 -2.17
CA GLU A 64 -5.24 -3.33 -3.14
C GLU A 64 -6.63 -3.01 -2.58
N LEU A 65 -6.92 -3.42 -1.35
CA LEU A 65 -8.17 -3.07 -0.67
C LEU A 65 -8.31 -1.55 -0.52
N PHE A 66 -7.24 -0.84 -0.14
CA PHE A 66 -7.28 0.62 0.01
C PHE A 66 -7.60 1.30 -1.32
N LEU A 67 -7.05 0.80 -2.42
CA LEU A 67 -7.34 1.31 -3.77
C LEU A 67 -8.79 1.04 -4.17
N VAL A 68 -9.34 -0.14 -3.89
CA VAL A 68 -10.75 -0.45 -4.16
C VAL A 68 -11.68 0.50 -3.39
N VAL A 69 -11.40 0.73 -2.09
CA VAL A 69 -12.15 1.69 -1.28
C VAL A 69 -12.02 3.10 -1.84
N ALA A 70 -10.81 3.53 -2.21
CA ALA A 70 -10.57 4.84 -2.79
C ALA A 70 -11.38 5.06 -4.08
N VAL A 71 -11.38 4.07 -4.98
CA VAL A 71 -12.17 4.10 -6.22
C VAL A 71 -13.67 4.16 -5.90
N GLY A 72 -14.16 3.30 -5.00
CA GLY A 72 -15.57 3.30 -4.61
C GLY A 72 -16.03 4.63 -4.01
N VAL A 73 -15.24 5.19 -3.09
CA VAL A 73 -15.48 6.53 -2.52
C VAL A 73 -15.46 7.60 -3.60
N SER A 74 -14.51 7.55 -4.54
CA SER A 74 -14.43 8.50 -5.64
C SER A 74 -15.66 8.40 -6.56
N SER A 75 -16.16 7.20 -6.83
CA SER A 75 -17.35 7.00 -7.67
C SER A 75 -18.63 7.52 -7.01
N ILE A 76 -18.70 7.54 -5.68
CA ILE A 76 -19.85 8.09 -4.93
C ILE A 76 -19.75 9.62 -4.80
N THR A 77 -18.55 10.14 -4.61
CA THR A 77 -18.33 11.58 -4.33
C THR A 77 -18.15 12.42 -5.59
N SER A 78 -17.72 11.81 -6.70
CA SER A 78 -17.63 12.47 -7.99
C SER A 78 -19.04 12.64 -8.57
N LYS A 79 -19.59 13.85 -8.47
CA LYS A 79 -20.70 14.30 -9.31
C LYS A 79 -20.23 14.52 -10.75
#